data_AF-A0A851FWU0-F1
#
_entry.id   AF-A0A851FWU0-F1
#
_cell.length_a   1.000
_cell.length_b   1.000
_cell.length_c   1.000
_cell.angle_alpha   90.00
_cell.angle_beta   90.00
_cell.angle_gamma   90.00
#
_symmetry.space_group_name_H-M   'P 1'
#
loop_
_entity.id
_entity.type
_entity.pdbx_description
1 polymer ?
#
loop_
_entity_poly.entity_id
_entity_poly.type
_entity_poly.pdbx_seq_one_letter_code
_entity_poly.pdbx_strand_id
1 'polypeptide(L)'
;EEASSVVWYFQKNLRSHETTVLTDFNGTVVVDSSHVRAGSDLLKRFSIRMFSLIVFRAQERDSGHYLCGSRNGNFFYGYDVDVQPNKDITVAFLDSHQHVQDDYKEEQFSLFTTFWDWTVCDRCGVRGEQRRIGLCFVQSPQLSPRYRTSLPNVTSCGSRAVPSRFRRLFLLRRPEVAVRSCLAPCPPKEVPEEGVQSISNIIYKLGEKPNVPRVPIQYHSQPSGTDLVIACPGARPEHAVAWDKDSVRLYLSQYLVGVRRDMRLFIDHGNHLHILQLRRSDRGTYFCWRQGELVAGFRLSVTFPARRPRGPGDPETIFVVKSVGISFGVITVIFFLIHLYR
;
A
#
# COMPACT_ATOMS: atom_id res chain seq x y z
N GLU A 1 -24.15 -11.09 28.95
CA GLU A 1 -22.89 -11.33 29.69
C GLU A 1 -21.89 -10.27 29.30
N GLU A 2 -21.38 -9.50 30.27
CA GLU A 2 -20.23 -8.63 30.07
C GLU A 2 -18.97 -9.50 30.05
N ALA A 3 -18.42 -9.74 28.86
CA ALA A 3 -17.19 -10.52 28.72
C ALA A 3 -15.98 -9.65 29.10
N SER A 4 -15.29 -10.02 30.20
CA SER A 4 -14.07 -9.34 30.66
C SER A 4 -12.83 -9.67 29.81
N SER A 5 -12.88 -10.73 29.01
CA SER A 5 -11.82 -11.15 28.08
C SER A 5 -12.41 -11.96 26.93
N VAL A 6 -11.79 -11.88 25.75
CA VAL A 6 -12.17 -12.71 24.58
C VAL A 6 -10.98 -13.49 24.05
N VAL A 7 -11.27 -14.68 23.55
CA VAL A 7 -10.35 -15.57 22.86
C VAL A 7 -10.78 -15.69 21.40
N TRP A 8 -9.83 -15.47 20.49
CA TRP A 8 -10.02 -15.69 19.07
C TRP A 8 -9.51 -17.06 18.66
N TYR A 9 -10.31 -17.78 17.88
CA TYR A 9 -9.96 -19.06 17.29
C TYR A 9 -10.05 -18.95 15.77
N PHE A 10 -9.11 -19.58 15.09
CA PHE A 10 -9.07 -19.70 13.65
C PHE A 10 -9.22 -21.15 13.22
N GLN A 11 -10.18 -21.41 12.35
CA GLN A 11 -10.38 -22.73 11.76
C GLN A 11 -10.19 -22.63 10.25
N LYS A 12 -9.11 -23.24 9.77
CA LYS A 12 -8.77 -23.27 8.34
C LYS A 12 -9.67 -24.25 7.60
N ASN A 13 -9.66 -25.52 8.02
CA ASN A 13 -10.43 -26.60 7.40
C ASN A 13 -11.63 -26.96 8.25
N LEU A 14 -12.82 -26.97 7.63
CA LEU A 14 -14.06 -27.37 8.29
C LEU A 14 -14.15 -28.83 8.69
N ARG A 15 -13.56 -29.71 7.87
CA ARG A 15 -13.53 -31.15 8.16
C ARG A 15 -12.51 -31.51 9.23
N SER A 16 -11.67 -30.54 9.63
CA SER A 16 -10.73 -30.72 10.73
C SER A 16 -11.32 -30.12 11.99
N HIS A 17 -11.25 -30.86 13.09
CA HIS A 17 -11.53 -30.34 14.43
C HIS A 17 -10.38 -29.46 14.96
N GLU A 18 -9.31 -29.27 14.18
CA GLU A 18 -8.19 -28.41 14.54
C GLU A 18 -8.58 -26.93 14.44
N THR A 19 -8.78 -26.32 15.60
CA THR A 19 -8.86 -24.86 15.76
C THR A 19 -7.53 -24.33 16.27
N THR A 20 -6.95 -23.37 15.57
CA THR A 20 -5.78 -22.64 16.04
C THR A 20 -6.22 -21.49 16.94
N VAL A 21 -5.71 -21.45 18.17
CA VAL A 21 -5.98 -20.31 19.06
C VAL A 21 -5.12 -19.12 18.62
N LEU A 22 -5.75 -17.99 18.31
CA LEU A 22 -5.11 -16.74 17.89
C LEU A 22 -4.94 -15.77 19.08
N THR A 23 -4.68 -16.27 20.28
CA THR A 23 -4.49 -15.41 21.45
C THR A 23 -3.23 -15.75 22.18
N ASP A 24 -2.69 -14.75 22.85
CA ASP A 24 -1.79 -14.95 23.97
C ASP A 24 -2.55 -14.74 25.27
N PHE A 25 -2.64 -15.79 26.08
CA PHE A 25 -3.24 -15.73 27.41
C PHE A 25 -2.46 -14.82 28.37
N ASN A 26 -1.20 -14.47 28.03
CA ASN A 26 -0.33 -13.58 28.81
C ASN A 26 -0.37 -12.11 28.34
N GLY A 27 -1.13 -11.76 27.29
CA GLY A 27 -1.31 -10.36 26.86
C GLY A 27 -0.09 -9.68 26.22
N THR A 28 0.91 -10.45 25.76
CA THR A 28 2.19 -9.97 25.24
C THR A 28 2.22 -9.80 23.71
N VAL A 29 1.20 -10.26 22.98
CA VAL A 29 1.16 -10.19 21.51
C VAL A 29 0.70 -8.83 21.02
N VAL A 30 1.64 -7.88 21.06
CA VAL A 30 1.57 -6.62 20.32
C VAL A 30 2.53 -6.74 19.14
N VAL A 31 1.97 -7.03 17.96
CA VAL A 31 2.76 -7.06 16.73
C VAL A 31 2.94 -5.64 16.22
N ASP A 32 4.19 -5.20 16.09
CA ASP A 32 4.51 -3.99 15.34
C ASP A 32 4.29 -4.25 13.84
N SER A 33 3.29 -3.58 13.28
CA SER A 33 2.92 -3.64 11.86
C SER A 33 4.06 -3.29 10.90
N SER A 34 5.07 -2.55 11.36
CA SER A 34 6.23 -2.14 10.54
C SER A 34 7.11 -3.33 10.12
N HIS A 35 7.16 -4.37 10.95
CA HIS A 35 8.02 -5.55 10.74
C HIS A 35 7.29 -6.78 10.16
N VAL A 36 5.97 -6.68 9.96
CA VAL A 36 5.15 -7.77 9.41
C VAL A 36 5.46 -7.95 7.93
N ARG A 37 6.00 -9.10 7.51
CA ARG A 37 6.23 -9.40 6.09
C ARG A 37 5.00 -10.05 5.44
N ALA A 38 4.69 -9.68 4.20
CA ALA A 38 3.71 -10.42 3.41
C ALA A 38 4.22 -11.85 3.18
N GLY A 39 3.35 -12.86 3.30
CA GLY A 39 3.76 -14.26 3.21
C GLY A 39 4.20 -14.92 4.52
N SER A 40 4.20 -14.23 5.67
CA SER A 40 4.37 -14.90 6.97
C SER A 40 3.06 -15.52 7.48
N ASP A 41 3.18 -16.52 8.36
CA ASP A 41 2.05 -17.21 8.98
C ASP A 41 1.10 -16.22 9.69
N LEU A 42 -0.20 -16.54 9.72
CA LEU A 42 -1.25 -15.75 10.36
C LEU A 42 -0.87 -15.42 11.80
N LEU A 43 -0.31 -16.39 12.53
CA LEU A 43 0.13 -16.24 13.93
C LEU A 43 1.16 -15.13 14.17
N LYS A 44 1.86 -14.68 13.12
CA LYS A 44 2.88 -13.61 13.19
C LYS A 44 2.34 -12.26 12.72
N ARG A 45 1.06 -12.18 12.35
CA ARG A 45 0.47 -11.02 11.65
C ARG A 45 -0.87 -10.58 12.21
N PHE A 46 -1.22 -10.96 13.42
CA PHE A 46 -2.45 -10.48 14.04
C PHE A 46 -2.15 -9.68 15.31
N SER A 47 -3.10 -8.85 15.71
CA SER A 47 -3.14 -8.20 17.01
C SER A 47 -4.58 -8.17 17.49
N ILE A 48 -4.78 -8.22 18.81
CA ILE A 48 -6.10 -8.06 19.41
C ILE A 48 -6.12 -6.72 20.15
N ARG A 49 -7.08 -5.87 19.81
CA ARG A 49 -7.26 -4.56 20.46
C ARG A 49 -8.72 -4.37 20.82
N MET A 50 -8.99 -4.09 22.10
CA MET A 50 -10.36 -3.92 22.61
C MET A 50 -11.29 -5.04 22.11
N PHE A 51 -10.85 -6.30 22.33
CA PHE A 51 -11.54 -7.52 21.90
C PHE A 51 -11.66 -7.74 20.37
N SER A 52 -11.21 -6.81 19.54
CA SER A 52 -11.22 -6.93 18.08
C SER A 52 -9.97 -7.60 17.54
N LEU A 53 -10.13 -8.59 16.67
CA LEU A 53 -9.02 -9.19 15.92
C LEU A 53 -8.66 -8.33 14.71
N ILE A 54 -7.38 -7.96 14.62
CA ILE A 54 -6.81 -7.22 13.51
C ILE A 54 -5.80 -8.11 12.81
N VAL A 55 -6.04 -8.46 11.55
CA VAL A 55 -5.10 -9.25 10.73
C VAL A 55 -4.38 -8.31 9.75
N PHE A 56 -3.06 -8.17 9.91
CA PHE A 56 -2.22 -7.33 9.06
C PHE A 56 -1.82 -8.07 7.78
N ARG A 57 -1.87 -7.36 6.64
CA ARG A 57 -1.49 -7.87 5.32
C ARG A 57 -2.19 -9.20 4.99
N ALA A 58 -3.52 -9.18 5.04
CA ALA A 58 -4.37 -10.33 4.75
C ALA A 58 -4.03 -10.98 3.40
N GLN A 59 -4.07 -12.30 3.36
CA GLN A 59 -3.73 -13.13 2.20
C GLN A 59 -4.86 -14.14 1.93
N GLU A 60 -4.95 -14.66 0.71
CA GLU A 60 -5.97 -15.66 0.33
C GLU A 60 -5.99 -16.89 1.26
N ARG A 61 -4.84 -17.28 1.80
CA ARG A 61 -4.74 -18.41 2.74
C ARG A 61 -5.28 -18.11 4.14
N ASP A 62 -5.51 -16.83 4.45
CA ASP A 62 -6.11 -16.36 5.69
C ASP A 62 -7.65 -16.51 5.63
N SER A 63 -8.22 -16.88 4.47
CA SER A 63 -9.63 -17.25 4.36
C SER A 63 -9.97 -18.44 5.26
N GLY A 64 -11.06 -18.34 5.99
CA GLY A 64 -11.49 -19.34 6.94
C GLY A 64 -12.42 -18.76 8.00
N HIS A 65 -12.58 -19.53 9.08
CA HIS A 65 -13.50 -19.15 10.13
C HIS A 65 -12.78 -18.53 11.31
N TYR A 66 -13.29 -17.39 11.75
CA TYR A 66 -12.80 -16.66 12.91
C TYR A 66 -13.88 -16.65 13.96
N LEU A 67 -13.62 -17.31 15.09
CA LEU A 67 -14.54 -17.43 16.20
C LEU A 67 -14.06 -16.57 17.35
N CYS A 68 -14.94 -15.73 17.88
CA CYS A 68 -14.74 -15.00 19.12
C CYS A 68 -15.48 -15.76 20.23
N GLY A 69 -14.78 -16.09 21.32
CA GLY A 69 -15.34 -16.86 22.42
C GLY A 69 -14.63 -16.63 23.75
N SER A 70 -14.99 -17.42 24.75
CA SER A 70 -14.35 -17.46 26.06
C SER A 70 -13.21 -18.46 26.09
N ARG A 71 -12.33 -18.36 27.10
CA ARG A 71 -11.28 -19.35 27.37
C ARG A 71 -11.80 -20.78 27.56
N ASN A 72 -13.04 -20.92 28.01
CA ASN A 72 -13.68 -22.21 28.26
C ASN A 72 -14.31 -22.82 27.00
N GLY A 73 -14.18 -22.17 25.84
CA GLY A 73 -14.69 -22.68 24.55
C GLY A 73 -16.13 -22.31 24.23
N ASN A 74 -16.78 -21.45 25.02
CA ASN A 74 -18.08 -20.89 24.64
C ASN A 74 -17.89 -19.82 23.56
N PHE A 75 -18.47 -20.00 22.38
CA PHE A 75 -18.38 -19.05 21.28
C PHE A 75 -19.50 -18.01 21.34
N PHE A 76 -19.15 -16.74 21.17
CA PHE A 76 -20.09 -15.61 21.13
C PHE A 76 -20.44 -15.22 19.70
N TYR A 77 -19.44 -15.17 18.82
CA TYR A 77 -19.59 -14.75 17.42
C TYR A 77 -18.67 -15.55 16.50
N GLY A 78 -19.10 -15.74 15.25
CA GLY A 78 -18.33 -16.40 14.21
C GLY A 78 -18.38 -15.63 12.90
N TYR A 79 -17.24 -15.49 12.25
CA TYR A 79 -17.06 -14.80 10.99
C TYR A 79 -16.51 -15.78 9.96
N ASP A 80 -17.24 -15.98 8.85
CA ASP A 80 -16.72 -16.68 7.68
C ASP A 80 -16.12 -15.63 6.75
N VAL A 81 -14.78 -15.63 6.65
CA VAL A 81 -14.04 -14.56 5.97
C VAL A 81 -13.39 -15.14 4.72
N ASP A 82 -13.70 -14.55 3.58
CA ASP A 82 -13.11 -14.88 2.29
C ASP A 82 -12.21 -13.74 1.80
N VAL A 83 -10.91 -14.00 1.72
CA VAL A 83 -9.90 -13.10 1.17
C VAL A 83 -9.64 -13.45 -0.29
N GLN A 84 -9.84 -12.48 -1.18
CA GLN A 84 -9.56 -12.61 -2.61
C GLN A 84 -8.18 -12.04 -2.97
N PRO A 85 -7.56 -12.52 -4.08
CA PRO A 85 -6.25 -12.04 -4.51
C PRO A 85 -6.23 -10.53 -4.76
N ASN A 86 -5.12 -9.89 -4.38
CA ASN A 86 -4.84 -8.50 -4.71
C ASN A 86 -3.84 -8.34 -5.88
N LYS A 87 -3.47 -9.45 -6.52
CA LYS A 87 -2.61 -9.48 -7.70
C LYS A 87 -3.45 -9.52 -8.96
N ASP A 88 -2.99 -8.82 -9.99
CA ASP A 88 -3.62 -8.77 -11.32
C ASP A 88 -5.11 -8.36 -11.27
N ILE A 89 -5.45 -7.42 -10.39
CA ILE A 89 -6.78 -6.82 -10.33
C ILE A 89 -7.07 -6.14 -11.68
N THR A 90 -8.24 -6.38 -12.24
CA THR A 90 -8.66 -5.69 -13.46
C THR A 90 -9.07 -4.26 -13.14
N VAL A 91 -8.50 -3.29 -13.84
CA VAL A 91 -8.81 -1.87 -13.62
C VAL A 91 -9.52 -1.32 -14.84
N ALA A 92 -10.64 -0.63 -14.61
CA ALA A 92 -11.40 0.08 -15.64
C ALA A 92 -11.43 1.59 -15.37
N PHE A 93 -10.90 2.38 -16.30
CA PHE A 93 -10.99 3.84 -16.29
C PHE A 93 -12.20 4.30 -17.10
N LEU A 94 -13.29 4.64 -16.40
CA LEU A 94 -14.58 4.91 -17.04
C LEU A 94 -14.54 6.15 -17.95
N ASP A 95 -13.72 7.14 -17.61
CA ASP A 95 -13.55 8.35 -18.43
C ASP A 95 -12.83 8.08 -19.76
N SER A 96 -12.17 6.92 -19.89
CA SER A 96 -11.49 6.48 -21.11
C SER A 96 -12.31 5.46 -21.89
N HIS A 97 -13.63 5.41 -21.68
CA HIS A 97 -14.55 4.44 -22.28
C HIS A 97 -14.16 2.98 -22.01
N GLN A 98 -13.41 2.72 -20.93
CA GLN A 98 -13.19 1.37 -20.45
C GLN A 98 -14.37 0.96 -19.57
N HIS A 99 -14.71 -0.32 -19.61
CA HIS A 99 -15.82 -0.88 -18.87
C HIS A 99 -15.33 -1.99 -17.95
N VAL A 100 -16.05 -2.15 -16.85
CA VAL A 100 -15.92 -3.34 -16.00
C VAL A 100 -16.40 -4.56 -16.79
N GLN A 101 -15.94 -5.75 -16.41
CA GLN A 101 -16.26 -6.97 -17.13
C GLN A 101 -17.76 -7.30 -16.99
N ASP A 102 -18.38 -7.69 -18.09
CA ASP A 102 -19.77 -8.18 -18.07
C ASP A 102 -19.88 -9.50 -17.32
N ASP A 103 -21.03 -9.75 -16.72
CA ASP A 103 -21.31 -11.00 -16.01
C ASP A 103 -21.19 -12.21 -16.94
N TYR A 104 -20.49 -13.24 -16.48
CA TYR A 104 -20.33 -14.49 -17.22
C TYR A 104 -21.39 -15.49 -16.77
N LYS A 105 -22.19 -16.01 -17.70
CA LYS A 105 -23.29 -16.93 -17.39
C LYS A 105 -23.14 -18.21 -18.22
N GLU A 106 -23.11 -19.34 -17.53
CA GLU A 106 -23.23 -20.68 -18.08
C GLU A 106 -24.46 -21.39 -17.48
N GLU A 107 -24.81 -22.57 -18.01
CA GLU A 107 -25.97 -23.34 -17.53
C GLU A 107 -25.89 -23.73 -16.05
N GLN A 108 -24.69 -24.00 -15.54
CA GLN A 108 -24.48 -24.54 -14.19
C GLN A 108 -23.96 -23.52 -13.18
N PHE A 109 -23.50 -22.36 -13.64
CA PHE A 109 -23.00 -21.30 -12.77
C PHE A 109 -23.02 -19.95 -13.47
N SER A 110 -23.05 -18.87 -12.68
CA SER A 110 -22.75 -17.53 -13.14
C SER A 110 -21.67 -16.89 -12.28
N LEU A 111 -20.79 -16.11 -12.91
CA LEU A 111 -19.76 -15.30 -12.29
C LEU A 111 -20.07 -13.82 -12.51
N PHE A 112 -20.06 -13.07 -11.44
CA PHE A 112 -20.37 -11.64 -11.48
C PHE A 112 -19.51 -10.90 -10.46
N THR A 113 -19.40 -9.59 -10.64
CA THR A 113 -18.67 -8.73 -9.71
C THR A 113 -19.65 -7.89 -8.92
N THR A 114 -19.60 -8.00 -7.59
CA THR A 114 -20.34 -7.09 -6.72
C THR A 114 -19.43 -5.96 -6.31
N PHE A 115 -19.80 -4.74 -6.72
CA PHE A 115 -19.07 -3.53 -6.39
C PHE A 115 -19.52 -2.93 -5.07
N TRP A 116 -18.56 -2.40 -4.32
CA TRP A 116 -18.83 -1.46 -3.26
C TRP A 116 -19.31 -0.13 -3.83
N ASP A 117 -19.84 0.71 -2.94
CA ASP A 117 -20.18 2.08 -3.29
C ASP A 117 -18.96 2.85 -3.77
N TRP A 118 -19.21 3.86 -4.60
CA TRP A 118 -18.19 4.82 -4.98
C TRP A 118 -17.67 5.53 -3.74
N THR A 119 -16.35 5.64 -3.63
CA THR A 119 -15.76 6.53 -2.64
C THR A 119 -16.20 7.97 -2.90
N VAL A 120 -16.09 8.83 -1.89
CA VAL A 120 -16.14 10.28 -2.12
C VAL A 120 -15.01 10.71 -3.06
N CYS A 121 -15.06 11.95 -3.57
CA CYS A 121 -13.99 12.49 -4.40
C CYS A 121 -12.69 12.58 -3.59
N ASP A 122 -11.59 12.06 -4.14
CA ASP A 122 -10.30 12.01 -3.43
C ASP A 122 -9.70 13.41 -3.15
N ARG A 123 -10.12 14.42 -3.92
CA ARG A 123 -9.74 15.83 -3.81
C ARG A 123 -10.98 16.73 -3.88
N CYS A 124 -10.86 17.91 -3.29
CA CYS A 124 -11.87 18.96 -3.40
C CYS A 124 -11.31 20.22 -4.10
N GLY A 125 -12.19 21.04 -4.68
CA GLY A 125 -11.87 22.32 -5.32
C GLY A 125 -11.08 22.19 -6.64
N VAL A 126 -10.66 20.98 -6.99
CA VAL A 126 -9.94 20.62 -8.21
C VAL A 126 -10.48 19.29 -8.72
N ARG A 127 -10.12 18.92 -9.95
CA ARG A 127 -10.40 17.58 -10.48
C ARG A 127 -9.79 16.52 -9.54
N GLY A 128 -10.62 15.61 -9.07
CA GLY A 128 -10.24 14.42 -8.32
C GLY A 128 -10.71 13.15 -9.02
N GLU A 129 -10.56 12.02 -8.33
CA GLU A 129 -11.03 10.72 -8.76
C GLU A 129 -11.86 10.04 -7.66
N GLN A 130 -12.83 9.24 -8.08
CA GLN A 130 -13.54 8.28 -7.25
C GLN A 130 -13.15 6.88 -7.67
N ARG A 131 -13.15 5.95 -6.72
CA ARG A 131 -12.94 4.53 -7.00
C ARG A 131 -14.04 3.70 -6.37
N ARG A 132 -14.25 2.50 -6.90
CA ARG A 132 -14.99 1.44 -6.23
C ARG A 132 -14.30 0.10 -6.47
N ILE A 133 -14.36 -0.76 -5.47
CA ILE A 133 -13.74 -2.08 -5.49
C ILE A 133 -14.84 -3.11 -5.73
N GLY A 134 -14.61 -4.00 -6.67
CA GLY A 134 -15.47 -5.11 -7.05
C GLY A 134 -14.84 -6.44 -6.65
N LEU A 135 -15.61 -7.26 -5.95
CA LEU A 135 -15.21 -8.61 -5.58
C LEU A 135 -15.94 -9.64 -6.45
N CYS A 136 -15.26 -10.73 -6.78
CA CYS A 136 -15.82 -11.81 -7.59
C CYS A 136 -16.78 -12.66 -6.76
N PHE A 137 -17.96 -12.94 -7.30
CA PHE A 137 -18.92 -13.87 -6.73
C PHE A 137 -19.30 -14.93 -7.76
N VAL A 138 -19.61 -16.12 -7.26
CA VAL A 138 -20.14 -17.22 -8.05
C VAL A 138 -21.52 -17.60 -7.53
N GLN A 139 -22.44 -17.83 -8.46
CA GLN A 139 -23.74 -18.41 -8.17
C GLN A 139 -23.81 -19.80 -8.80
N SER A 140 -24.12 -20.84 -8.03
CA SER A 140 -24.32 -22.18 -8.55
C SER A 140 -25.09 -23.05 -7.56
N PRO A 141 -26.00 -23.94 -8.03
CA PRO A 141 -26.64 -24.93 -7.16
C PRO A 141 -25.66 -25.96 -6.58
N GLN A 142 -24.43 -26.02 -7.11
CA GLN A 142 -23.39 -26.95 -6.68
C GLN A 142 -22.51 -26.38 -5.57
N LEU A 143 -22.78 -25.17 -5.10
CA LEU A 143 -22.07 -24.58 -3.97
C LEU A 143 -22.44 -25.30 -2.67
N SER A 144 -21.48 -25.37 -1.77
CA SER A 144 -21.66 -25.96 -0.44
C SER A 144 -21.33 -24.93 0.65
N PRO A 145 -22.08 -23.81 0.75
CA PRO A 145 -21.82 -22.79 1.74
C PRO A 145 -22.08 -23.34 3.14
N ARG A 146 -21.21 -22.96 4.08
CA ARG A 146 -21.26 -23.41 5.48
C ARG A 146 -22.48 -22.85 6.21
N TYR A 147 -22.81 -21.59 5.93
CA TYR A 147 -23.93 -20.87 6.51
C TYR A 147 -24.92 -20.45 5.43
N ARG A 148 -26.18 -20.27 5.81
CA ARG A 148 -27.17 -19.65 4.94
C ARG A 148 -26.79 -18.18 4.74
N THR A 149 -26.50 -17.83 3.50
CA THR A 149 -26.27 -16.45 3.07
C THR A 149 -27.61 -15.76 2.79
N SER A 150 -27.61 -14.42 2.72
CA SER A 150 -28.80 -13.64 2.34
C SER A 150 -29.29 -13.98 0.93
N LEU A 151 -28.37 -14.35 0.03
CA LEU A 151 -28.66 -14.82 -1.31
C LEU A 151 -28.38 -16.33 -1.39
N PRO A 152 -29.38 -17.18 -1.72
CA PRO A 152 -29.16 -18.60 -1.85
C PRO A 152 -28.22 -18.89 -3.03
N ASN A 153 -27.40 -19.94 -2.89
CA ASN A 153 -26.51 -20.40 -3.95
C ASN A 153 -25.50 -19.36 -4.43
N VAL A 154 -25.12 -18.38 -3.62
CA VAL A 154 -24.09 -17.37 -3.94
C VAL A 154 -22.97 -17.43 -2.91
N THR A 155 -21.72 -17.39 -3.36
CA THR A 155 -20.56 -17.27 -2.47
C THR A 155 -19.43 -16.46 -3.13
N SER A 156 -18.51 -15.95 -2.31
CA SER A 156 -17.29 -15.28 -2.77
C SER A 156 -16.44 -16.26 -3.57
N CYS A 157 -15.82 -15.81 -4.66
CA CYS A 157 -14.88 -16.64 -5.41
C CYS A 157 -13.72 -17.13 -4.53
N GLY A 158 -13.29 -16.34 -3.53
CA GLY A 158 -12.26 -16.78 -2.57
C GLY A 158 -12.70 -17.88 -1.60
N SER A 159 -13.99 -18.26 -1.61
CA SER A 159 -14.55 -19.20 -0.65
C SER A 159 -14.19 -20.66 -0.93
N ARG A 160 -14.03 -21.42 0.15
CA ARG A 160 -13.86 -22.87 0.09
C ARG A 160 -15.15 -23.62 -0.22
N ALA A 161 -16.29 -22.93 -0.13
CA ALA A 161 -17.59 -23.44 -0.57
C ALA A 161 -17.65 -23.66 -2.08
N VAL A 162 -16.71 -23.07 -2.83
CA VAL A 162 -16.54 -23.23 -4.28
C VAL A 162 -15.82 -24.56 -4.58
N PRO A 163 -16.47 -25.51 -5.27
CA PRO A 163 -15.85 -26.76 -5.69
C PRO A 163 -14.51 -26.57 -6.44
N SER A 164 -13.58 -27.50 -6.26
CA SER A 164 -12.27 -27.45 -6.93
C SER A 164 -12.36 -27.45 -8.46
N ARG A 165 -13.39 -28.06 -9.04
CA ARG A 165 -13.68 -28.01 -10.49
C ARG A 165 -13.88 -26.59 -11.02
N PHE A 166 -14.36 -25.69 -10.16
CA PHE A 166 -14.54 -24.27 -10.45
C PHE A 166 -13.30 -23.43 -10.17
N ARG A 167 -12.15 -24.01 -9.81
CA ARG A 167 -10.91 -23.22 -9.66
C ARG A 167 -10.45 -22.56 -10.96
N ARG A 168 -10.80 -23.13 -12.11
CA ARG A 168 -10.56 -22.49 -13.42
C ARG A 168 -11.33 -21.18 -13.57
N LEU A 169 -12.41 -20.98 -12.79
CA LEU A 169 -13.19 -19.73 -12.80
C LEU A 169 -12.37 -18.53 -12.30
N PHE A 170 -11.35 -18.75 -11.46
CA PHE A 170 -10.46 -17.68 -11.00
C PHE A 170 -9.56 -17.12 -12.11
N LEU A 171 -9.37 -17.87 -13.20
CA LEU A 171 -8.72 -17.35 -14.39
C LEU A 171 -9.67 -16.49 -15.24
N LEU A 172 -10.97 -16.82 -15.20
CA LEU A 172 -12.00 -16.17 -16.00
C LEU A 172 -12.45 -14.84 -15.38
N ARG A 173 -12.48 -14.74 -14.05
CA ARG A 173 -12.90 -13.51 -13.37
C ARG A 173 -12.03 -13.22 -12.16
N ARG A 174 -11.48 -12.01 -12.13
CA ARG A 174 -10.64 -11.47 -11.05
C ARG A 174 -11.38 -10.32 -10.36
N PRO A 175 -10.96 -9.92 -9.15
CA PRO A 175 -11.45 -8.69 -8.55
C PRO A 175 -11.19 -7.50 -9.49
N GLU A 176 -12.09 -6.52 -9.43
CA GLU A 176 -12.11 -5.39 -10.34
C GLU A 176 -12.05 -4.07 -9.58
N VAL A 177 -11.47 -3.04 -10.17
CA VAL A 177 -11.50 -1.68 -9.64
C VAL A 177 -11.96 -0.76 -10.76
N ALA A 178 -13.02 0.00 -10.50
CA ALA A 178 -13.47 1.05 -11.42
C ALA A 178 -13.04 2.41 -10.87
N VAL A 179 -12.51 3.25 -11.75
CA VAL A 179 -12.07 4.62 -11.44
C VAL A 179 -12.73 5.59 -12.40
N ARG A 180 -13.17 6.74 -11.88
CA ARG A 180 -13.74 7.83 -12.67
C ARG A 180 -13.34 9.18 -12.08
N SER A 181 -13.34 10.22 -12.90
CA SER A 181 -13.11 11.59 -12.44
C SER A 181 -14.31 12.13 -11.68
N CYS A 182 -14.03 13.08 -10.80
CA CYS A 182 -15.03 13.84 -10.07
C CYS A 182 -14.57 15.28 -9.88
N LEU A 183 -15.53 16.15 -9.56
CA LEU A 183 -15.30 17.50 -9.10
C LEU A 183 -16.20 17.74 -7.89
N ALA A 184 -15.60 17.98 -6.73
CA ALA A 184 -16.33 18.24 -5.49
C ALA A 184 -15.91 19.59 -4.90
N PRO A 185 -16.84 20.38 -4.33
CA PRO A 185 -16.49 21.58 -3.59
C PRO A 185 -15.72 21.22 -2.31
N CYS A 186 -14.83 22.10 -1.86
CA CYS A 186 -14.17 21.91 -0.56
C CYS A 186 -15.14 22.19 0.59
N PRO A 187 -15.08 21.40 1.67
CA PRO A 187 -15.82 21.73 2.88
C PRO A 187 -15.39 23.11 3.37
N PRO A 188 -16.31 23.91 3.91
CA PRO A 188 -15.98 25.19 4.51
C PRO A 188 -14.98 24.96 5.64
N LYS A 189 -13.93 25.79 5.70
CA LYS A 189 -12.99 25.72 6.81
C LYS A 189 -13.70 26.23 8.06
N GLU A 190 -13.70 25.42 9.11
CA GLU A 190 -14.09 25.90 10.43
C GLU A 190 -13.17 27.08 10.80
N VAL A 191 -13.77 28.23 11.07
CA VAL A 191 -13.05 29.41 11.51
C VAL A 191 -12.54 29.10 12.91
N PRO A 192 -11.23 29.19 13.19
CA PRO A 192 -10.72 28.93 14.53
C PRO A 192 -11.41 29.84 15.55
N GLU A 193 -11.81 29.29 16.70
CA GLU A 193 -12.35 30.04 17.82
C GLU A 193 -11.44 31.24 18.15
N GLU A 194 -12.05 32.37 18.54
CA GLU A 194 -11.44 33.70 18.67
C GLU A 194 -10.11 33.70 19.46
N GLY A 195 -9.94 32.76 20.39
CA GLY A 195 -8.70 32.57 21.16
C GLY A 195 -7.47 32.21 20.32
N VAL A 196 -7.61 31.39 19.27
CA VAL A 196 -6.50 31.02 18.36
C VAL A 196 -6.15 32.17 17.41
N GLN A 197 -7.16 32.99 17.04
CA GLN A 197 -6.94 34.21 16.28
C GLN A 197 -6.11 35.23 17.07
N SER A 198 -6.31 35.32 18.39
CA SER A 198 -5.55 36.24 19.26
C SER A 198 -4.04 35.95 19.26
N ILE A 199 -3.63 34.67 19.31
CA ILE A 199 -2.21 34.27 19.29
C ILE A 199 -1.59 34.59 17.92
N SER A 200 -2.32 34.33 16.84
CA SER A 200 -1.86 34.67 15.49
C SER A 200 -1.72 36.18 15.27
N ASN A 201 -2.58 36.99 15.90
CA ASN A 201 -2.52 38.45 15.86
C ASN A 201 -1.36 39.02 16.70
N ILE A 202 -0.98 38.37 17.81
CA ILE A 202 0.20 38.77 18.61
C ILE A 202 1.50 38.50 17.82
N ILE A 203 1.58 37.35 17.13
CA ILE A 203 2.72 37.03 16.24
C ILE A 203 2.75 37.99 15.04
N TYR A 204 1.59 38.36 14.50
CA TYR A 204 1.46 39.34 13.41
C TYR A 204 1.98 40.74 13.79
N LYS A 205 1.89 41.14 15.08
CA LYS A 205 2.45 42.40 15.57
C LYS A 205 3.98 42.38 15.76
N LEU A 206 4.63 41.22 15.69
CA LEU A 206 6.08 41.08 15.88
C LEU A 206 6.90 40.93 14.57
N GLY A 207 6.27 40.86 13.40
CA GLY A 207 6.95 40.72 12.10
C GLY A 207 6.19 39.85 11.08
N GLU A 208 6.79 39.64 9.90
CA GLU A 208 6.21 38.88 8.79
C GLU A 208 5.58 37.56 9.23
N LYS A 209 4.37 37.29 8.72
CA LYS A 209 3.62 36.07 9.01
C LYS A 209 4.51 34.85 8.71
N PRO A 210 4.90 34.03 9.72
CA PRO A 210 5.66 32.82 9.44
C PRO A 210 4.86 31.98 8.46
N ASN A 211 5.53 31.45 7.43
CA ASN A 211 4.89 30.64 6.41
C ASN A 211 4.49 29.29 7.03
N VAL A 212 3.34 29.27 7.73
CA VAL A 212 2.83 28.07 8.38
C VAL A 212 2.37 27.12 7.29
N PRO A 213 2.94 25.90 7.23
CA PRO A 213 2.53 24.93 6.22
C PRO A 213 1.05 24.59 6.42
N ARG A 214 0.32 24.42 5.31
CA ARG A 214 -1.13 24.15 5.32
C ARG A 214 -1.50 22.87 6.07
N VAL A 215 -0.54 21.95 6.20
CA VAL A 215 -0.66 20.66 6.88
C VAL A 215 0.67 20.29 7.55
N PRO A 216 0.67 19.38 8.54
CA PRO A 216 1.90 18.84 9.12
C PRO A 216 2.81 18.21 8.04
N ILE A 217 4.11 18.55 8.07
CA ILE A 217 5.10 18.02 7.12
C ILE A 217 6.09 17.12 7.86
N GLN A 218 6.18 15.86 7.42
CA GLN A 218 7.18 14.89 7.88
C GLN A 218 8.41 14.94 6.97
N TYR A 219 9.61 14.91 7.55
CA TYR A 219 10.86 14.98 6.81
C TYR A 219 11.50 13.59 6.73
N HIS A 220 11.78 13.13 5.52
CA HIS A 220 12.37 11.83 5.28
C HIS A 220 13.64 11.97 4.44
N SER A 221 14.74 11.41 4.95
CA SER A 221 16.00 11.32 4.20
C SER A 221 16.29 9.87 3.88
N GLN A 222 16.33 9.55 2.59
CA GLN A 222 16.50 8.17 2.11
C GLN A 222 17.70 8.05 1.16
N PRO A 223 18.51 6.99 1.27
CA PRO A 223 19.62 6.79 0.36
C PRO A 223 19.14 6.42 -1.05
N SER A 224 19.86 6.91 -2.06
CA SER A 224 19.60 6.60 -3.47
C SER A 224 19.60 5.10 -3.72
N GLY A 225 18.69 4.64 -4.58
CA GLY A 225 18.56 3.23 -4.96
C GLY A 225 17.72 2.38 -3.99
N THR A 226 17.27 2.91 -2.86
CA THR A 226 16.33 2.21 -1.96
C THR A 226 14.88 2.34 -2.42
N ASP A 227 14.04 1.40 -1.98
CA ASP A 227 12.60 1.45 -2.19
C ASP A 227 11.92 2.14 -1.00
N LEU A 228 10.94 2.99 -1.27
CA LEU A 228 10.19 3.74 -0.28
C LEU A 228 8.69 3.51 -0.45
N VAL A 229 8.00 3.26 0.66
CA VAL A 229 6.53 3.20 0.71
C VAL A 229 6.04 4.25 1.69
N ILE A 230 5.12 5.09 1.24
CA ILE A 230 4.53 6.17 2.04
C ILE A 230 3.04 5.89 2.20
N ALA A 231 2.56 5.92 3.44
CA ALA A 231 1.15 5.76 3.79
C ALA A 231 0.56 7.09 4.26
N CYS A 232 -0.67 7.39 3.83
CA CYS A 232 -1.36 8.58 4.33
C CYS A 232 -1.86 8.34 5.77
N PRO A 233 -1.58 9.23 6.72
CA PRO A 233 -1.89 8.98 8.13
C PRO A 233 -3.39 8.76 8.36
N GLY A 234 -3.74 7.70 9.10
CA GLY A 234 -5.13 7.33 9.39
C GLY A 234 -5.97 6.94 8.16
N ALA A 235 -5.37 6.79 6.98
CA ALA A 235 -6.06 6.23 5.84
C ALA A 235 -6.32 4.74 6.04
N ARG A 236 -7.51 4.31 5.60
CA ARG A 236 -7.90 2.90 5.53
C ARG A 236 -8.09 2.51 4.07
N PRO A 237 -8.06 1.22 3.72
CA PRO A 237 -8.29 0.77 2.35
C PRO A 237 -9.61 1.28 1.76
N GLU A 238 -10.67 1.43 2.54
CA GLU A 238 -11.98 1.92 2.08
C GLU A 238 -12.01 3.42 1.77
N HIS A 239 -11.03 4.20 2.25
CA HIS A 239 -11.03 5.65 2.07
C HIS A 239 -10.63 6.06 0.64
N ALA A 240 -11.15 7.21 0.18
CA ALA A 240 -10.59 7.92 -0.96
C ALA A 240 -9.26 8.54 -0.54
N VAL A 241 -8.17 8.23 -1.24
CA VAL A 241 -6.85 8.79 -0.94
C VAL A 241 -6.18 9.18 -2.24
N ALA A 242 -5.59 10.36 -2.22
CA ALA A 242 -4.90 10.94 -3.35
C ALA A 242 -3.49 11.37 -2.97
N TRP A 243 -2.59 11.36 -3.96
CA TRP A 243 -1.22 11.80 -3.77
C TRP A 243 -0.88 12.91 -4.76
N ASP A 244 -0.24 13.96 -4.26
CA ASP A 244 0.35 15.01 -5.09
C ASP A 244 1.84 15.09 -4.79
N LYS A 245 2.66 15.39 -5.79
CA LYS A 245 4.08 15.69 -5.62
C LYS A 245 4.31 17.14 -6.01
N ASP A 246 4.64 17.95 -5.01
CA ASP A 246 4.72 19.40 -5.13
C ASP A 246 3.43 19.97 -5.73
N SER A 247 3.43 20.42 -6.99
CA SER A 247 2.24 20.88 -7.71
C SER A 247 1.63 19.86 -8.68
N VAL A 248 2.28 18.70 -8.85
CA VAL A 248 1.89 17.66 -9.80
C VAL A 248 0.95 16.68 -9.11
N ARG A 249 -0.23 16.46 -9.68
CA ARG A 249 -1.24 15.53 -9.14
C ARG A 249 -0.97 14.13 -9.66
N LEU A 250 -0.85 13.16 -8.75
CA LEU A 250 -0.67 11.75 -9.10
C LEU A 250 -2.06 11.10 -9.11
N TYR A 251 -2.68 11.06 -10.28
CA TYR A 251 -3.98 10.43 -10.49
C TYR A 251 -3.85 8.89 -10.59
N LEU A 252 -4.79 8.16 -10.01
CA LEU A 252 -4.92 6.70 -10.11
C LEU A 252 -4.97 6.24 -11.56
N SER A 253 -5.62 7.01 -12.45
CA SER A 253 -5.62 6.76 -13.91
C SER A 253 -4.24 6.65 -14.55
N GLN A 254 -3.20 7.19 -13.92
CA GLN A 254 -1.84 7.21 -14.47
C GLN A 254 -0.82 6.46 -13.60
N TYR A 255 -1.10 6.34 -12.30
CA TYR A 255 -0.16 5.85 -11.30
C TYR A 255 -0.65 4.63 -10.53
N LEU A 256 -1.87 4.12 -10.74
CA LEU A 256 -2.30 2.88 -10.08
C LEU A 256 -1.43 1.70 -10.53
N VAL A 257 -1.09 0.81 -9.60
CA VAL A 257 -0.31 -0.40 -9.88
C VAL A 257 -0.91 -1.17 -11.07
N GLY A 258 -0.04 -1.61 -11.99
CA GLY A 258 -0.44 -2.38 -13.18
C GLY A 258 -0.85 -1.56 -14.42
N VAL A 259 -1.08 -0.25 -14.30
CA VAL A 259 -1.44 0.61 -15.47
C VAL A 259 -0.30 0.66 -16.50
N ARG A 260 0.95 0.71 -16.02
CA ARG A 260 2.18 0.65 -16.82
C ARG A 260 3.14 -0.32 -16.15
N ARG A 261 3.68 -1.27 -16.94
CA ARG A 261 4.47 -2.42 -16.43
C ARG A 261 5.79 -2.03 -15.76
N ASP A 262 6.37 -0.90 -16.15
CA ASP A 262 7.69 -0.43 -15.73
C ASP A 262 7.62 0.80 -14.80
N MET A 263 6.45 1.04 -14.18
CA MET A 263 6.31 2.15 -13.24
C MET A 263 7.11 1.92 -11.97
N ARG A 264 8.03 2.85 -11.75
CA ARG A 264 8.82 2.95 -10.53
C ARG A 264 8.08 3.70 -9.41
N LEU A 265 7.24 4.67 -9.79
CA LEU A 265 6.36 5.43 -8.91
C LEU A 265 4.92 4.98 -9.17
N PHE A 266 4.26 4.38 -8.19
CA PHE A 266 2.88 3.90 -8.34
C PHE A 266 2.11 3.92 -7.01
N ILE A 267 0.78 3.86 -7.10
CA ILE A 267 -0.14 3.78 -5.98
C ILE A 267 -0.71 2.36 -5.96
N ASP A 268 -0.62 1.67 -4.81
CA ASP A 268 -1.21 0.35 -4.67
C ASP A 268 -2.72 0.39 -4.43
N HIS A 269 -3.39 -0.76 -4.49
CA HIS A 269 -4.83 -0.84 -4.20
C HIS A 269 -5.20 -0.48 -2.74
N GLY A 270 -4.21 -0.49 -1.83
CA GLY A 270 -4.33 -0.07 -0.45
C GLY A 270 -4.07 1.42 -0.22
N ASN A 271 -3.94 2.21 -1.30
CA ASN A 271 -3.69 3.65 -1.29
C ASN A 271 -2.29 4.10 -0.84
N HIS A 272 -1.31 3.20 -0.76
CA HIS A 272 0.07 3.58 -0.46
C HIS A 272 0.81 4.02 -1.71
N LEU A 273 1.67 5.03 -1.56
CA LEU A 273 2.56 5.47 -2.62
C LEU A 273 3.87 4.69 -2.54
N HIS A 274 4.20 3.98 -3.61
CA HIS A 274 5.44 3.22 -3.77
C HIS A 274 6.39 3.98 -4.69
N ILE A 275 7.65 4.10 -4.28
CA ILE A 275 8.74 4.66 -5.06
C ILE A 275 9.90 3.68 -5.02
N LEU A 276 10.05 2.88 -6.09
CA LEU A 276 11.13 1.91 -6.19
C LEU A 276 12.44 2.62 -6.57
N GLN A 277 13.61 2.12 -6.21
CA GLN A 277 14.93 2.64 -6.61
C GLN A 277 15.04 4.17 -6.64
N LEU A 278 14.97 4.81 -5.47
CA LEU A 278 14.95 6.26 -5.32
C LEU A 278 16.06 6.97 -6.12
N ARG A 279 15.67 8.05 -6.83
CA ARG A 279 16.52 8.87 -7.69
C ARG A 279 16.48 10.33 -7.25
N ARG A 280 17.45 11.12 -7.73
CA ARG A 280 17.51 12.57 -7.44
C ARG A 280 16.22 13.30 -7.80
N SER A 281 15.56 12.88 -8.89
CA SER A 281 14.31 13.45 -9.37
C SER A 281 13.13 13.20 -8.45
N ASP A 282 13.20 12.22 -7.53
CA ASP A 282 12.12 11.90 -6.59
C ASP A 282 12.10 12.82 -5.37
N ARG A 283 13.15 13.64 -5.19
CA ARG A 283 13.13 14.71 -4.20
C ARG A 283 11.91 15.61 -4.45
N GLY A 284 11.26 16.01 -3.37
CA GLY A 284 10.07 16.86 -3.41
C GLY A 284 9.26 16.75 -2.13
N THR A 285 8.14 17.44 -2.08
CA THR A 285 7.14 17.30 -1.02
C THR A 285 5.94 16.54 -1.55
N TYR A 286 5.68 15.36 -1.00
CA TYR A 286 4.52 14.55 -1.34
C TYR A 286 3.38 14.90 -0.39
N PHE A 287 2.25 15.29 -0.93
CA PHE A 287 1.05 15.62 -0.17
C PHE A 287 0.04 14.49 -0.29
N CYS A 288 -0.57 14.09 0.82
CA CYS A 288 -1.67 13.13 0.80
C CYS A 288 -3.00 13.81 1.10
N TRP A 289 -3.99 13.45 0.29
CA TRP A 289 -5.38 13.77 0.50
C TRP A 289 -6.11 12.54 1.03
N ARG A 290 -7.09 12.74 1.90
CA ARG A 290 -7.94 11.69 2.44
C ARG A 290 -9.37 12.20 2.49
N GLN A 291 -10.29 11.50 1.84
CA GLN A 291 -11.70 11.86 1.76
C GLN A 291 -11.94 13.31 1.27
N GLY A 292 -11.13 13.80 0.32
CA GLY A 292 -11.26 15.15 -0.22
C GLY A 292 -10.56 16.24 0.58
N GLU A 293 -9.92 15.93 1.70
CA GLU A 293 -9.16 16.88 2.53
C GLU A 293 -7.65 16.65 2.43
N LEU A 294 -6.87 17.73 2.36
CA LEU A 294 -5.41 17.66 2.41
C LEU A 294 -4.97 17.43 3.87
N VAL A 295 -4.33 16.30 4.17
CA VAL A 295 -4.07 15.86 5.56
C VAL A 295 -2.61 15.99 5.99
N ALA A 296 -1.66 15.64 5.12
CA ALA A 296 -0.24 15.62 5.49
C ALA A 296 0.69 15.85 4.30
N GLY A 297 1.89 16.34 4.59
CA GLY A 297 3.01 16.45 3.65
C GLY A 297 4.20 15.59 4.07
N PHE A 298 4.97 15.12 3.09
CA PHE A 298 6.16 14.29 3.27
C PHE A 298 7.29 14.88 2.42
N ARG A 299 8.22 15.58 3.06
CA ARG A 299 9.38 16.16 2.39
C ARG A 299 10.49 15.12 2.28
N LEU A 300 10.67 14.62 1.06
CA LEU A 300 11.66 13.59 0.74
C LEU A 300 12.96 14.23 0.24
N SER A 301 14.06 13.96 0.94
CA SER A 301 15.42 14.18 0.46
C SER A 301 16.09 12.86 0.10
N VAL A 302 16.77 12.82 -1.03
CA VAL A 302 17.54 11.65 -1.47
C VAL A 302 19.03 11.90 -1.22
N THR A 303 19.64 11.08 -0.37
CA THR A 303 21.07 11.14 -0.08
C THR A 303 21.83 10.25 -1.05
N PHE A 304 22.98 10.74 -1.51
CA PHE A 304 23.89 9.99 -2.35
C PHE A 304 25.11 9.65 -1.51
N PRO A 305 25.67 8.43 -1.61
CA PRO A 305 26.96 8.16 -1.00
C PRO A 305 27.95 9.20 -1.54
N ALA A 306 28.64 9.89 -0.63
CA ALA A 306 29.72 10.78 -1.02
C ALA A 306 30.69 9.94 -1.86
N ARG A 307 31.01 10.39 -3.09
CA ARG A 307 32.15 9.84 -3.82
C ARG A 307 33.33 9.97 -2.85
N ARG A 308 33.88 8.85 -2.37
CA ARG A 308 35.11 8.87 -1.57
C ARG A 308 36.10 9.74 -2.36
N PRO A 309 36.69 10.80 -1.76
CA PRO A 309 37.87 11.39 -2.34
C PRO A 309 38.85 10.23 -2.53
N ARG A 310 39.27 9.95 -3.77
CA ARG A 310 40.28 8.92 -4.02
C ARG A 310 41.52 9.35 -3.25
N GLY A 311 41.86 8.59 -2.22
CA GLY A 311 43.07 8.85 -1.44
C GLY A 311 44.29 8.36 -2.21
N PRO A 312 45.50 8.83 -1.86
CA PRO A 312 46.75 8.39 -2.48
C PRO A 312 47.05 6.89 -2.30
N GLY A 313 46.31 6.18 -1.44
CA GLY A 313 46.38 4.72 -1.24
C GLY A 313 45.38 3.89 -2.05
N ASP A 314 44.60 4.50 -2.94
CA ASP A 314 43.63 3.80 -3.79
C ASP A 314 44.35 2.96 -4.87
N PRO A 315 44.10 1.64 -4.98
CA PRO A 315 44.83 0.76 -5.90
C PRO A 315 44.77 1.19 -7.37
N GLU A 316 43.68 1.79 -7.82
CA GLU A 316 43.58 2.36 -9.18
C GLU A 316 44.49 3.58 -9.35
N THR A 317 44.61 4.43 -8.32
CA THR A 317 45.48 5.62 -8.33
C THR A 317 46.96 5.21 -8.27
N ILE A 318 47.30 4.21 -7.46
CA ILE A 318 48.64 3.60 -7.40
C ILE A 318 49.02 2.99 -8.76
N PHE A 319 48.08 2.29 -9.41
CA PHE A 319 48.30 1.71 -10.72
C PHE A 319 48.61 2.79 -11.76
N VAL A 320 47.80 3.86 -11.83
CA VAL A 320 48.01 4.98 -12.75
C VAL A 320 49.36 5.67 -12.50
N VAL A 321 49.70 5.96 -11.24
CA VAL A 321 50.99 6.60 -10.90
C VAL A 321 52.18 5.70 -11.26
N LYS A 322 52.09 4.39 -10.99
CA LYS A 322 53.14 3.43 -11.40
C LYS A 322 53.28 3.36 -12.91
N SER A 323 52.18 3.28 -13.65
CA SER A 323 52.20 3.23 -15.12
C SER A 323 52.84 4.50 -15.70
N VAL A 324 52.45 5.69 -15.23
CA VAL A 324 53.04 6.96 -15.67
C VAL A 324 54.53 7.03 -15.33
N GLY A 325 54.93 6.60 -14.12
CA GLY A 325 56.33 6.55 -13.71
C GLY A 325 57.19 5.61 -14.57
N ILE A 326 56.68 4.42 -14.88
CA ILE A 326 57.36 3.46 -15.75
C ILE A 326 57.48 4.05 -17.17
N SER A 327 56.42 4.62 -17.72
CA SER A 327 56.46 5.27 -19.04
C SER A 327 57.46 6.41 -19.10
N PHE A 328 57.54 7.26 -18.07
CA PHE A 328 58.51 8.34 -17.99
C PHE A 328 59.95 7.82 -17.93
N GLY A 329 60.19 6.76 -17.14
CA GLY A 329 61.50 6.10 -17.07
C GLY A 329 61.94 5.52 -18.42
N VAL A 330 61.04 4.86 -19.13
CA VAL A 330 61.32 4.32 -20.48
C VAL A 330 61.65 5.43 -21.46
N ILE A 331 60.87 6.52 -21.49
CA ILE A 331 61.12 7.67 -22.38
C ILE A 331 62.48 8.30 -22.06
N THR A 332 62.82 8.43 -20.78
CA THR A 332 64.08 9.01 -20.34
C THR A 332 65.27 8.14 -20.73
N VAL A 333 65.18 6.82 -20.56
CA VAL A 333 66.22 5.87 -21.02
C VAL A 333 66.40 5.94 -22.54
N ILE A 334 65.30 5.95 -23.30
CA ILE A 334 65.36 6.11 -24.77
C ILE A 334 66.05 7.44 -25.13
N PHE A 335 65.71 8.53 -24.45
CA PHE A 335 66.32 9.84 -24.68
C PHE A 335 67.84 9.81 -24.42
N PHE A 336 68.29 9.20 -23.32
CA PHE A 336 69.72 9.06 -23.03
C PHE A 336 70.43 8.14 -24.03
N LEU A 337 69.81 7.02 -24.44
CA LEU A 337 70.40 6.12 -25.43
C LEU A 337 70.55 6.81 -26.79
N ILE A 338 69.57 7.61 -27.23
CA ILE A 338 69.66 8.41 -28.45
C ILE A 338 70.80 9.44 -28.36
N HIS A 339 71.01 10.04 -27.19
CA HIS A 339 72.08 11.02 -26.98
C HIS A 339 73.47 10.41 -26.78
N LEU A 340 73.58 9.13 -26.40
CA LEU A 340 74.86 8.41 -26.25
C LEU A 340 75.33 7.75 -27.55
N TYR A 341 74.42 7.43 -28.47
CA TYR A 341 74.72 6.83 -29.78
C TYR A 341 74.80 7.85 -30.93
N ARG A 342 74.77 9.14 -30.61
CA ARG A 342 74.94 10.26 -31.52
C ARG A 342 76.22 10.99 -31.17
#